data_AF-A0A7J2YY23-F1
#
_entry.id   AF-A0A7J2YY23-F1
#
_cell.length_a   1.000
_cell.length_b   1.000
_cell.length_c   1.000
_cell.angle_alpha   90.00
_cell.angle_beta   90.00
_cell.angle_gamma   90.00
#
_symmetry.space_group_name_H-M   'P 1'
#
loop_
_entity.id
_entity.type
_entity.pdbx_description
1 polymer ?
#
loop_
_entity_poly.entity_id
_entity_poly.type
_entity_poly.pdbx_seq_one_letter_code
_entity_poly.pdbx_strand_id
1 'polypeptide(L)' 'MTQEQKITEAQKRKMPVFTCSCGTEILIVPDLKQMDKAIKTHENEHRRLTGKRITQEIITQQILKTLSEHFL' A
#
# COMPACT_ATOMS: atom_id res chain seq x y z
N MET A 1 -26.57 -30.80 8.72
CA MET A 1 -26.51 -30.00 7.48
C MET A 1 -27.05 -28.62 7.84
N THR A 2 -26.38 -27.48 7.76
CA THR A 2 -25.00 -27.10 7.42
C THR A 2 -24.84 -25.74 8.12
N GLN A 3 -23.80 -25.57 8.94
CA GLN A 3 -23.58 -24.32 9.68
C GLN A 3 -23.27 -23.21 8.68
N GLU A 4 -24.17 -22.24 8.56
CA GLU A 4 -23.92 -20.99 7.85
C GLU A 4 -22.89 -20.20 8.64
N GLN A 5 -21.71 -20.07 8.03
CA GLN A 5 -20.54 -19.42 8.59
C GLN A 5 -20.87 -17.96 8.89
N LYS A 6 -20.94 -17.66 10.19
CA LYS A 6 -21.01 -16.31 10.75
C LYS A 6 -19.69 -15.61 10.42
N ILE A 7 -19.62 -14.97 9.25
CA ILE A 7 -18.50 -14.11 8.86
C ILE A 7 -18.49 -12.96 9.87
N THR A 8 -17.56 -13.02 10.80
CA THR A 8 -17.38 -12.00 11.84
C THR A 8 -17.02 -10.68 11.16
N GLU A 9 -17.62 -9.59 11.63
CA GLU A 9 -17.53 -8.23 11.09
C GLU A 9 -16.10 -7.66 11.00
N ALA A 10 -15.09 -8.40 11.48
CA ALA A 10 -13.67 -8.10 11.32
C ALA A 10 -13.10 -8.38 9.91
N GLN A 11 -13.80 -9.15 9.06
CA GLN A 11 -13.22 -9.74 7.83
C GLN A 11 -13.47 -8.99 6.50
N LYS A 12 -13.83 -7.70 6.51
CA LYS A 12 -13.88 -6.88 5.27
C LYS A 12 -13.20 -5.51 5.40
N ARG A 13 -12.08 -5.41 6.14
CA ARG A 13 -11.23 -4.23 6.03
C ARG A 13 -10.58 -4.25 4.65
N LYS A 14 -11.00 -3.34 3.76
CA LYS A 14 -10.29 -3.10 2.50
C LYS A 14 -8.83 -2.77 2.85
N MET A 15 -7.89 -3.34 2.12
CA MET A 15 -6.48 -3.02 2.31
C MET A 15 -6.26 -1.55 1.93
N PRO A 16 -5.48 -0.78 2.72
CA PRO A 16 -5.25 0.62 2.42
C PRO A 16 -4.45 0.77 1.13
N VAL A 17 -4.69 1.87 0.43
CA VAL A 17 -3.98 2.23 -0.81
C VAL A 17 -3.28 3.55 -0.57
N PHE A 18 -1.97 3.58 -0.80
CA PHE A 18 -1.19 4.80 -0.87
C PHE A 18 -1.23 5.35 -2.29
N THR A 19 -1.60 6.61 -2.47
CA THR A 19 -1.55 7.30 -3.76
C THR A 19 -0.39 8.29 -3.78
N CYS A 20 0.56 8.08 -4.68
CA CYS A 20 1.69 9.00 -4.86
C CYS A 20 1.26 10.24 -5.65
N SER A 21 1.94 11.37 -5.44
CA SER A 21 1.71 12.62 -6.18
C SER A 21 1.95 12.50 -7.69
N CYS A 22 2.65 11.47 -8.15
CA CYS A 22 2.80 11.16 -9.58
C CYS A 22 1.62 10.37 -10.18
N GLY A 23 0.59 10.07 -9.39
CA GLY A 23 -0.63 9.35 -9.81
C GLY A 23 -0.54 7.82 -9.69
N THR A 24 0.60 7.25 -9.31
CA THR A 24 0.73 5.80 -9.07
C THR A 24 0.12 5.43 -7.72
N GLU A 25 -0.61 4.31 -7.70
CA GLU A 25 -1.20 3.74 -6.49
C GLU A 25 -0.44 2.49 -6.04
N ILE A 26 -0.24 2.34 -4.73
CA ILE A 26 0.37 1.17 -4.09
C ILE A 26 -0.62 0.59 -3.09
N LEU A 27 -1.07 -0.64 -3.35
CA LEU A 27 -1.85 -1.42 -2.40
C LEU A 27 -0.96 -1.87 -1.25
N ILE A 28 -1.30 -1.48 -0.03
CA ILE A 28 -0.51 -1.79 1.16
C ILE A 28 -0.94 -3.17 1.68
N VAL A 29 -0.02 -4.13 1.58
CA VAL A 29 -0.24 -5.52 1.98
C VAL A 29 0.66 -5.91 3.16
N PRO A 30 0.28 -6.90 3.98
CA PRO A 30 1.14 -7.39 5.07
C PRO A 30 2.42 -8.10 4.60
N ASP A 31 2.46 -8.56 3.34
CA ASP A 31 3.64 -9.22 2.77
C ASP A 31 4.75 -8.19 2.47
N LEU A 32 5.76 -8.17 3.35
CA LEU A 32 6.88 -7.23 3.26
C LEU A 32 7.71 -7.38 1.98
N LYS A 33 7.79 -8.59 1.42
CA LYS A 33 8.56 -8.85 0.19
C LYS A 33 7.83 -8.26 -1.02
N GLN A 34 6.51 -8.39 -1.05
CA GLN A 34 5.66 -7.78 -2.06
C GLN A 34 5.65 -6.26 -1.93
N MET A 35 5.65 -5.74 -0.69
CA MET A 35 5.79 -4.29 -0.44
C MET A 35 7.13 -3.75 -0.93
N ASP A 36 8.25 -4.38 -0.60
CA ASP A 36 9.58 -3.99 -1.09
C ASP A 36 9.63 -3.98 -2.63
N LYS A 37 9.06 -5.01 -3.27
CA LYS A 37 8.94 -5.07 -4.73
C LYS A 37 8.13 -3.91 -5.28
N ALA A 38 6.96 -3.62 -4.69
CA ALA A 38 6.09 -2.52 -5.13
C ALA A 38 6.77 -1.16 -4.99
N ILE A 39 7.51 -0.94 -3.89
CA ILE A 39 8.27 0.30 -3.65
C ILE A 39 9.37 0.46 -4.71
N LYS A 40 10.17 -0.57 -4.98
CA LYS A 40 11.24 -0.52 -5.99
C LYS A 40 10.70 -0.34 -7.41
N THR A 41 9.57 -0.97 -7.74
CA THR A 41 8.89 -0.74 -9.01
C THR A 41 8.46 0.72 -9.10
N HIS A 42 7.85 1.25 -8.05
CA HIS A 42 7.42 2.64 -8.00
C HIS A 42 8.57 3.64 -8.13
N GLU A 43 9.73 3.43 -7.49
CA GLU A 43 10.89 4.33 -7.65
C GLU A 43 11.32 4.46 -9.13
N ASN A 44 11.33 3.34 -9.85
CA ASN A 44 11.69 3.32 -11.26
C ASN A 44 10.64 4.02 -12.14
N GLU A 45 9.35 3.76 -11.87
CA GLU A 45 8.24 4.39 -12.57
C GLU A 45 8.14 5.88 -12.29
N HIS A 46 8.33 6.29 -11.03
CA HIS A 46 8.29 7.68 -10.61
C HIS A 46 9.33 8.51 -11.37
N ARG A 47 10.55 7.98 -11.51
CA ARG A 47 11.60 8.62 -12.31
C ARG A 47 11.22 8.71 -13.78
N ARG A 48 10.60 7.67 -14.34
CA ARG A 48 10.15 7.67 -15.73
C ARG A 48 9.03 8.69 -16.00
N LEU A 49 8.11 8.86 -15.05
CA LEU A 49 6.94 9.74 -15.19
C LEU A 49 7.26 11.20 -14.88
N THR A 50 8.07 11.47 -13.86
CA THR A 50 8.28 12.83 -13.34
C THR A 50 9.66 13.40 -13.67
N GLY A 51 10.60 12.57 -14.13
CA GLY A 51 12.01 12.92 -14.28
C GLY A 51 12.76 13.09 -12.94
N LYS A 52 12.09 12.95 -11.80
CA LYS A 52 12.67 13.13 -10.46
C LYS A 52 12.90 11.78 -9.78
N ARG A 53 13.87 11.75 -8.87
CA ARG A 53 14.06 10.58 -7.99
C ARG A 53 13.20 10.75 -6.75
N ILE A 54 12.57 9.66 -6.36
CA ILE A 54 11.97 9.47 -5.03
C ILE A 54 12.76 8.37 -4.33
N THR A 55 12.88 8.44 -3.01
CA THR A 55 13.60 7.43 -2.22
C THR A 55 12.61 6.47 -1.55
N GLN A 56 13.06 5.23 -1.36
CA GLN A 56 12.36 4.21 -0.59
C GLN A 56 11.96 4.71 0.81
N GLU A 57 12.79 5.52 1.46
CA GLU A 57 12.47 6.11 2.76
C GLU A 57 11.22 6.99 2.69
N ILE A 58 11.13 7.90 1.71
CA ILE A 58 9.97 8.78 1.53
C ILE A 58 8.71 7.95 1.28
N ILE A 59 8.78 6.95 0.41
CA ILE A 59 7.64 6.08 0.09
C ILE A 59 7.21 5.30 1.34
N THR A 60 8.16 4.78 2.10
CA THR A 60 7.90 4.03 3.34
C THR A 60 7.23 4.90 4.39
N GLN A 61 7.69 6.13 4.60
CA GLN A 61 7.07 7.09 5.51
C GLN A 61 5.62 7.39 5.13
N GLN A 62 5.32 7.56 3.85
CA GLN A 62 3.96 7.78 3.37
C GLN A 62 3.07 6.54 3.54
N ILE A 63 3.61 5.34 3.31
CA ILE A 63 2.90 4.07 3.57
C ILE A 63 2.55 3.95 5.06
N LEU A 64 3.51 4.21 5.95
CA LEU A 64 3.29 4.16 7.40
C LEU A 64 2.26 5.19 7.86
N LYS A 65 2.31 6.41 7.30
CA LYS A 65 1.30 7.44 7.54
C LYS A 65 -0.09 6.98 7.10
N THR A 66 -0.20 6.45 5.88
CA THR A 66 -1.47 5.91 5.34
C THR A 66 -2.02 4.79 6.22
N LEU A 67 -1.16 3.90 6.71
CA LEU A 67 -1.55 2.85 7.67
C LEU A 67 -2.05 3.45 8.98
N SER A 68 -1.35 4.44 9.54
CA SER A 68 -1.78 5.08 10.79
C SER A 68 -3.16 5.73 10.67
N GLU A 69 -3.47 6.36 9.53
CA GLU A 69 -4.75 7.01 9.26
C GLU A 69 -5.89 6.03 8.97
N HIS A 70 -5.57 4.82 8.48
CA HIS A 70 -6.56 3.79 8.12
C HIS A 70 -6.93 2.87 9.30
N PHE A 71 -6.08 2.77 10.31
CA PHE A 71 -6.27 1.88 11.46
C PHE A 71 -6.63 2.60 12.77
N LEU A 72 -6.57 3.94 12.79
CA LEU A 72 -7.13 4.80 13.84
C LEU A 72 -8.56 5.22 13.50
#